data_AF-A0A843MCD0-F1
#
_entry.id   AF-A0A843MCD0-F1
#
_cell.length_a   1.000
_cell.length_b   1.000
_cell.length_c   1.000
_cell.angle_alpha   90.00
_cell.angle_beta   90.00
_cell.angle_gamma   90.00
#
_symmetry.space_group_name_H-M   'P 1'
#
loop_
_entity.id
_entity.type
_entity.pdbx_description
1 polymer ?
#
loop_
_entity_poly.entity_id
_entity_poly.type
_entity_poly.pdbx_seq_one_letter_code
_entity_poly.pdbx_strand_id
1 'polypeptide(L)'
;MANKLVRGSFIIFIGNIIFRIGGYLYRFLMAALLGPTSWGILATTLPFQGIFQTLSAGGLPPAIAKYVAEYEVVNEHDMARKTIYVALKIMVFLGIFFGVIMVFIVAPWLAYDYLGKPETLVPLQIVGLITPFSVIVGAFRGAFQGVYKMEYIVYTRAVEQLGMI
;
A
#
# COMPACT_ATOMS: atom_id res chain seq x y z
N MET A 1 -29.69 -2.49 1.16
CA MET A 1 -28.33 -1.88 1.13
C MET A 1 -27.64 -1.89 2.50
N ALA A 2 -28.29 -1.47 3.59
CA ALA A 2 -27.69 -1.42 4.94
C ALA A 2 -27.03 -2.74 5.40
N ASN A 3 -27.67 -3.88 5.18
CA ASN A 3 -27.14 -5.18 5.64
C ASN A 3 -25.84 -5.62 4.91
N LYS A 4 -25.68 -5.26 3.61
CA LYS A 4 -24.43 -5.52 2.85
C LYS A 4 -23.30 -4.60 3.31
N LEU A 5 -23.60 -3.34 3.61
CA LEU A 5 -22.64 -2.34 4.09
C LEU A 5 -22.12 -2.66 5.49
N VAL A 6 -23.02 -3.05 6.40
CA VAL A 6 -22.66 -3.47 7.76
C VAL A 6 -21.81 -4.74 7.72
N ARG A 7 -22.20 -5.75 6.92
CA ARG A 7 -21.43 -6.98 6.76
C ARG A 7 -20.04 -6.73 6.15
N GLY A 8 -19.96 -5.92 5.09
CA GLY A 8 -18.69 -5.56 4.45
C GLY A 8 -17.75 -4.77 5.37
N SER A 9 -18.30 -3.82 6.13
CA SER A 9 -17.54 -3.04 7.10
C SER A 9 -17.05 -3.91 8.27
N PHE A 10 -17.88 -4.83 8.75
CA PHE A 10 -17.51 -5.78 9.79
C PHE A 10 -16.38 -6.72 9.35
N ILE A 11 -16.43 -7.22 8.11
CA ILE A 11 -15.36 -8.03 7.52
C ILE A 11 -14.03 -7.25 7.44
N ILE A 12 -14.07 -5.99 6.99
CA ILE A 12 -12.88 -5.13 6.95
C ILE A 12 -12.35 -4.85 8.35
N PHE A 13 -13.24 -4.62 9.32
CA PHE A 13 -12.86 -4.35 10.70
C PHE A 13 -12.10 -5.53 11.31
N ILE A 14 -12.68 -6.73 11.25
CA ILE A 14 -12.03 -7.96 11.74
C ILE A 14 -10.75 -8.25 10.96
N GLY A 15 -10.77 -8.10 9.63
CA GLY A 15 -9.58 -8.25 8.79
C GLY A 15 -8.45 -7.32 9.24
N ASN A 16 -8.74 -6.04 9.46
CA ASN A 16 -7.73 -5.07 9.93
C ASN A 16 -7.13 -5.43 11.29
N ILE A 17 -7.93 -5.97 12.22
CA ILE A 17 -7.41 -6.45 13.52
C ILE A 17 -6.43 -7.60 13.28
N ILE A 18 -6.81 -8.59 12.47
CA ILE A 18 -5.95 -9.74 12.16
C ILE A 18 -4.66 -9.30 11.47
N PHE A 19 -4.74 -8.42 10.47
CA PHE A 19 -3.55 -7.91 9.78
C PHE A 19 -2.66 -7.07 10.68
N ARG A 20 -3.24 -6.34 11.63
CA ARG A 20 -2.45 -5.56 12.60
C ARG A 20 -1.69 -6.48 13.55
N ILE A 21 -2.34 -7.54 14.04
CA ILE A 21 -1.69 -8.58 14.86
C ILE A 21 -0.59 -9.29 14.07
N GLY A 22 -0.88 -9.69 12.82
CA GLY A 22 0.11 -10.30 11.92
C GLY A 22 1.31 -9.39 11.66
N GLY A 23 1.06 -8.09 11.47
CA GLY A 23 2.12 -7.09 11.33
C GLY A 23 2.99 -6.99 12.58
N TYR A 24 2.41 -7.04 13.78
CA TYR A 24 3.20 -7.10 15.02
C TYR A 24 4.03 -8.38 15.13
N LEU A 25 3.45 -9.52 14.75
CA LEU A 25 4.16 -10.81 14.74
C LEU A 25 5.34 -10.78 13.77
N TYR A 26 5.15 -10.24 12.56
CA TYR A 26 6.23 -10.05 11.59
C TYR A 26 7.38 -9.22 12.17
N ARG A 27 7.06 -8.08 12.81
CA ARG A 27 8.07 -7.21 13.43
C ARG A 27 8.81 -7.91 14.56
N PHE A 28 8.09 -8.70 15.38
CA PHE A 28 8.68 -9.49 16.45
C PHE A 28 9.64 -10.56 15.91
N LEU A 29 9.20 -11.34 14.91
CA LEU A 29 10.02 -12.37 14.27
C LEU A 29 11.26 -11.78 13.60
N MET A 30 11.10 -10.69 12.85
CA MET A 30 12.23 -10.01 12.21
C MET A 30 13.21 -9.44 13.24
N ALA A 31 12.73 -8.83 14.33
CA ALA A 31 13.60 -8.35 15.40
C ALA A 31 14.39 -9.48 16.08
N ALA A 32 13.77 -10.65 16.26
CA ALA A 32 14.41 -11.84 16.83
C ALA A 32 15.44 -12.47 15.88
N LEU A 33 15.15 -12.51 14.57
CA LEU A 33 15.99 -13.16 13.56
C LEU A 33 17.17 -12.28 13.09
N LEU A 34 16.93 -10.98 12.86
CA LEU A 34 17.92 -10.05 12.29
C LEU A 34 18.87 -9.47 13.35
N GLY A 35 18.52 -9.58 14.63
CA GLY A 35 19.23 -8.92 15.73
C GLY A 35 19.04 -7.40 15.76
N PRO A 36 19.54 -6.72 16.81
CA PRO A 36 19.19 -5.33 17.10
C PRO A 36 19.65 -4.33 16.02
N THR A 37 20.83 -4.53 15.44
CA THR A 37 21.44 -3.60 14.47
C THR A 37 20.69 -3.61 13.14
N SER A 38 20.51 -4.80 12.54
CA SER A 38 19.83 -4.97 11.25
C SER A 38 18.34 -4.65 11.35
N TRP A 39 17.69 -5.00 12.47
CA TRP A 39 16.31 -4.57 12.74
C TRP A 39 16.21 -3.05 12.87
N GLY A 40 17.16 -2.39 13.52
CA GLY A 40 17.20 -0.93 13.63
C GLY A 40 17.26 -0.22 12.28
N ILE A 41 18.05 -0.76 11.34
CA ILE A 41 18.16 -0.27 9.96
C ILE A 41 16.82 -0.44 9.22
N LEU A 42 16.21 -1.64 9.31
CA LEU A 42 14.94 -1.91 8.65
C LEU A 42 13.81 -1.05 9.24
N ALA A 43 13.71 -1.00 10.57
CA ALA A 43 12.68 -0.26 11.30
C ALA A 43 12.73 1.26 11.00
N THR A 44 13.92 1.81 10.76
CA THR A 44 14.09 3.22 10.37
C THR A 44 13.66 3.48 8.93
N THR A 45 13.70 2.45 8.08
CA THR A 45 13.35 2.54 6.65
C THR A 45 11.84 2.39 6.40
N LEU A 46 11.13 1.58 7.20
CA LEU A 46 9.70 1.30 7.03
C LEU A 46 8.78 2.55 7.02
N PRO A 47 8.98 3.59 7.85
CA PRO A 47 8.16 4.81 7.79
C PRO A 47 8.21 5.50 6.43
N PHE A 48 9.37 5.52 5.77
CA PHE A 48 9.52 6.12 4.44
C PHE A 48 8.69 5.40 3.39
N GLN A 49 8.56 4.08 3.50
CA GLN A 49 7.67 3.32 2.63
C GLN A 49 6.22 3.81 2.72
N GLY A 50 5.72 4.03 3.93
CA GLY A 50 4.35 4.54 4.14
C GLY A 50 4.15 5.95 3.56
N ILE A 51 5.13 6.84 3.72
CA ILE A 51 5.10 8.20 3.18
C ILE A 51 5.06 8.17 1.64
N PHE A 52 5.98 7.44 1.01
CA PHE A 52 6.07 7.38 -0.45
C PHE A 52 4.88 6.67 -1.10
N GLN A 53 4.37 5.61 -0.47
CA GLN A 53 3.13 4.97 -0.92
C GLN A 53 1.95 5.94 -0.85
N THR A 54 1.84 6.73 0.23
CA THR A 54 0.75 7.70 0.40
C THR A 54 0.84 8.84 -0.61
N LEU A 55 2.04 9.40 -0.81
CA LEU A 55 2.29 10.44 -1.82
C LEU A 55 2.00 9.95 -3.24
N SER A 56 2.44 8.73 -3.56
CA SER A 56 2.23 8.14 -4.88
C SER A 56 0.77 7.77 -5.14
N ALA A 57 0.07 7.31 -4.11
CA ALA A 57 -1.36 7.01 -4.21
C ALA A 57 -2.21 8.29 -4.23
N GLY A 58 -1.78 9.38 -3.59
CA GLY A 58 -2.42 10.69 -3.65
C GLY A 58 -3.90 10.72 -3.23
N GLY A 59 -4.36 9.74 -2.45
CA GLY A 59 -5.79 9.59 -2.15
C GLY A 59 -6.66 9.11 -3.32
N LEU A 60 -6.06 8.62 -4.41
CA LEU A 60 -6.79 8.04 -5.55
C LEU A 60 -7.58 6.78 -5.19
N PRO A 61 -7.14 5.86 -4.31
CA PRO A 61 -7.93 4.68 -3.96
C PRO A 61 -9.36 4.98 -3.43
N PRO A 62 -9.56 5.89 -2.44
CA PRO A 62 -10.92 6.24 -2.02
C PRO A 62 -11.70 7.02 -3.09
N ALA A 63 -11.04 7.80 -3.95
CA ALA A 63 -11.70 8.45 -5.08
C ALA A 63 -12.21 7.42 -6.11
N ILE A 64 -11.39 6.41 -6.46
CA ILE A 64 -11.80 5.28 -7.30
C ILE A 64 -13.01 4.59 -6.68
N ALA A 65 -12.94 4.27 -5.38
CA ALA A 65 -14.04 3.61 -4.69
C ALA A 65 -15.36 4.39 -4.80
N LYS A 66 -15.31 5.72 -4.62
CA LYS A 66 -16.47 6.60 -4.74
C LYS A 66 -17.04 6.59 -6.16
N TYR A 67 -16.23 6.91 -7.17
CA TYR A 67 -16.71 7.04 -8.55
C TYR A 67 -17.16 5.68 -9.12
N VAL A 68 -16.46 4.59 -8.82
CA VAL A 68 -16.88 3.25 -9.23
C VAL A 68 -18.23 2.90 -8.59
N ALA A 69 -18.45 3.20 -7.31
CA ALA A 69 -19.73 2.97 -6.66
C ALA A 69 -20.86 3.80 -7.28
N GLU A 70 -20.59 5.06 -7.67
CA GLU A 70 -21.57 5.91 -8.36
C GLU A 70 -21.97 5.32 -9.72
N TYR A 71 -21.00 4.98 -10.58
CA TYR A 71 -21.28 4.40 -11.90
C TYR A 71 -21.91 3.01 -11.85
N GLU A 72 -21.58 2.20 -10.83
CA GLU A 72 -22.17 0.87 -10.64
C GLU A 72 -23.68 0.95 -10.32
N VAL A 73 -24.12 1.98 -9.58
CA VAL A 73 -25.55 2.18 -9.28
C VAL A 73 -26.35 2.57 -10.53
N VAL A 74 -25.74 3.29 -11.47
CA VAL A 74 -26.36 3.68 -12.74
C VAL A 74 -26.19 2.63 -13.85
N ASN A 75 -25.55 1.49 -13.55
CA ASN A 75 -25.18 0.42 -14.50
C ASN A 75 -24.26 0.89 -15.66
N GLU A 76 -23.51 1.98 -15.47
CA GLU A 76 -22.53 2.48 -16.44
C GLU A 76 -21.16 1.82 -16.24
N HIS A 77 -21.07 0.51 -16.43
CA HIS A 77 -19.85 -0.25 -16.17
C HIS A 77 -18.65 0.20 -17.03
N ASP A 78 -18.89 0.76 -18.22
CA ASP A 78 -17.82 1.29 -19.08
C ASP A 78 -17.15 2.53 -18.46
N MET A 79 -17.94 3.40 -17.81
CA MET A 79 -17.42 4.57 -17.11
C MET A 79 -16.68 4.18 -15.83
N ALA A 80 -17.16 3.16 -15.12
CA ALA A 80 -16.44 2.57 -13.99
C ALA A 80 -15.05 2.04 -14.41
N ARG A 81 -14.98 1.28 -15.51
CA ARG A 81 -13.72 0.76 -16.07
C ARG A 81 -12.78 1.88 -16.51
N LYS A 82 -13.30 2.89 -17.20
CA LYS A 82 -12.53 4.05 -17.64
C LYS A 82 -11.93 4.80 -16.46
N THR A 83 -12.70 4.98 -15.38
CA THR A 83 -12.24 5.60 -14.14
C THR A 83 -11.07 4.85 -13.53
N ILE A 84 -11.18 3.52 -13.41
CA ILE A 84 -10.10 2.68 -12.89
C ILE A 84 -8.85 2.79 -13.76
N TYR A 85 -9.00 2.76 -15.09
CA TYR A 85 -7.88 2.82 -16.03
C TYR A 85 -7.15 4.17 -16.01
N VAL A 86 -7.89 5.27 -15.97
CA VAL A 86 -7.31 6.62 -15.86
C VAL A 86 -6.61 6.80 -14.53
N ALA A 87 -7.25 6.39 -13.42
CA ALA A 87 -6.65 6.48 -12.09
C ALA A 87 -5.39 5.61 -12.00
N LEU A 88 -5.42 4.39 -12.53
CA LEU A 88 -4.26 3.50 -12.58
C LEU A 88 -3.10 4.11 -13.36
N LYS A 89 -3.35 4.76 -14.51
CA LYS A 89 -2.30 5.46 -15.27
C LYS A 89 -1.63 6.56 -14.46
N ILE A 90 -2.43 7.38 -13.78
CA ILE A 90 -1.92 8.46 -12.92
C ILE A 90 -1.12 7.87 -11.75
N MET A 91 -1.67 6.87 -11.09
CA MET A 91 -1.07 6.16 -9.97
C MET A 91 0.26 5.49 -10.33
N VAL A 92 0.35 4.83 -11.49
CA VAL A 92 1.59 4.22 -11.99
C VAL A 92 2.61 5.30 -12.32
N PHE A 93 2.21 6.38 -13.00
CA PHE A 93 3.11 7.48 -13.31
C PHE A 93 3.68 8.12 -12.04
N LEU A 94 2.82 8.43 -11.07
CA LEU A 94 3.25 8.98 -9.76
C LEU A 94 4.10 7.98 -8.99
N GLY A 95 3.74 6.69 -8.97
CA GLY A 95 4.50 5.65 -8.30
C GLY A 95 5.90 5.47 -8.88
N ILE A 96 6.06 5.54 -10.20
CA ILE A 96 7.36 5.52 -10.86
C ILE A 96 8.13 6.82 -10.56
N PHE A 97 7.47 7.98 -10.70
CA PHE A 97 8.11 9.27 -10.46
C PHE A 97 8.66 9.39 -9.02
N PHE A 98 7.82 9.12 -8.02
CA PHE A 98 8.23 9.13 -6.62
C PHE A 98 9.16 7.97 -6.27
N GLY A 99 9.01 6.79 -6.91
CA GLY A 99 9.93 5.67 -6.75
C GLY A 99 11.35 6.01 -7.22
N VAL A 100 11.49 6.62 -8.40
CA VAL A 100 12.78 7.08 -8.95
C VAL A 100 13.38 8.17 -8.05
N ILE A 101 12.58 9.14 -7.61
CA ILE A 101 13.03 10.17 -6.65
C ILE A 101 13.53 9.51 -5.36
N MET A 102 12.81 8.51 -4.85
CA MET A 102 13.22 7.78 -3.65
C MET A 102 14.56 7.08 -3.84
N VAL A 103 14.75 6.36 -4.96
CA VAL A 103 15.97 5.58 -5.20
C VAL A 103 17.21 6.45 -5.41
N PHE A 104 17.08 7.52 -6.19
CA PHE A 104 18.25 8.29 -6.67
C PHE A 104 18.54 9.55 -5.88
N ILE A 105 17.55 10.14 -5.23
CA ILE A 105 17.71 11.43 -4.54
C ILE A 105 17.56 11.25 -3.03
N VAL A 106 16.43 10.67 -2.60
CA VAL A 106 16.08 10.65 -1.19
C VAL A 106 16.82 9.54 -0.43
N ALA A 107 17.03 8.36 -1.02
CA ALA A 107 17.76 7.27 -0.37
C ALA A 107 19.24 7.64 -0.09
N PRO A 108 20.02 8.21 -1.03
CA PRO A 108 21.37 8.67 -0.72
C PRO A 108 21.39 9.77 0.35
N TRP A 109 20.54 10.78 0.22
CA TRP A 109 20.47 11.87 1.19
C TRP A 109 20.10 11.38 2.60
N LEU A 110 19.14 10.46 2.70
CA LEU A 110 18.76 9.86 3.98
C LEU A 110 19.90 9.01 4.56
N ALA A 111 20.56 8.18 3.74
CA ALA A 111 21.59 7.27 4.22
C ALA A 111 22.86 7.99 4.67
N TYR A 112 23.30 9.01 3.93
CA TYR A 112 24.57 9.69 4.17
C TYR A 112 24.43 10.92 5.07
N ASP A 113 23.45 11.79 4.83
CA ASP A 113 23.35 13.09 5.49
C ASP A 113 22.45 13.07 6.73
N TYR A 114 21.29 12.40 6.66
CA TYR A 114 20.31 12.44 7.74
C TYR A 114 20.53 11.34 8.79
N LEU A 115 20.69 10.08 8.36
CA LEU A 115 20.85 8.92 9.24
C LEU A 115 22.32 8.66 9.60
N GLY A 116 23.26 9.13 8.76
CA GLY A 116 24.70 8.87 8.92
C GLY A 116 25.05 7.38 8.91
N LYS A 117 24.24 6.54 8.26
CA LYS A 117 24.38 5.07 8.22
C LYS A 117 24.29 4.58 6.78
N PRO A 118 25.43 4.37 6.10
CA PRO A 118 25.47 3.92 4.70
C PRO A 118 24.73 2.60 4.46
N GLU A 119 24.66 1.74 5.47
CA GLU A 119 23.96 0.45 5.45
C GLU A 119 22.45 0.58 5.19
N THR A 120 21.87 1.76 5.40
CA THR A 120 20.45 2.04 5.14
C THR A 120 20.14 2.32 3.66
N LEU A 121 21.16 2.56 2.83
CA LEU A 121 20.99 2.93 1.42
C LEU A 121 20.20 1.87 0.64
N VAL A 122 20.65 0.62 0.71
CA VAL A 122 20.03 -0.49 -0.04
C VAL A 122 18.58 -0.72 0.40
N PRO A 123 18.25 -0.83 1.70
CA PRO A 123 16.85 -0.87 2.17
C PRO A 123 15.99 0.29 1.65
N LEU A 124 16.50 1.52 1.66
CA LEU A 124 15.77 2.70 1.19
C LEU A 124 15.52 2.67 -0.32
N GLN A 125 16.49 2.18 -1.11
CA GLN A 125 16.31 1.98 -2.55
C GLN A 125 15.28 0.89 -2.86
N ILE A 126 15.27 -0.20 -2.10
CA ILE A 126 14.24 -1.25 -2.23
C ILE A 126 12.84 -0.67 -1.99
N VAL A 127 12.68 0.24 -1.01
CA VAL A 127 11.43 0.97 -0.78
C VAL A 127 11.01 1.79 -2.01
N GLY A 128 11.95 2.47 -2.66
CA GLY A 128 11.66 3.20 -3.89
C GLY A 128 11.20 2.27 -5.02
N LEU A 129 11.85 1.11 -5.19
CA LEU A 129 11.52 0.13 -6.22
C LEU A 129 10.14 -0.54 -6.01
N ILE A 130 9.73 -0.79 -4.76
CA ILE A 130 8.43 -1.44 -4.47
C ILE A 130 7.24 -0.46 -4.51
N THR A 131 7.51 0.85 -4.47
CA THR A 131 6.49 1.90 -4.48
C THR A 131 5.50 1.77 -5.67
N PRO A 132 5.93 1.68 -6.95
CA PRO A 132 4.99 1.57 -8.07
C PRO A 132 4.08 0.34 -7.98
N PHE A 133 4.60 -0.80 -7.54
CA PHE A 133 3.81 -2.02 -7.35
C PHE A 133 2.77 -1.88 -6.25
N SER A 134 3.16 -1.26 -5.14
CA SER A 134 2.27 -1.02 -3.99
C SER A 134 1.07 -0.15 -4.38
N VAL A 135 1.31 0.84 -5.21
CA VAL A 135 0.30 1.79 -5.67
C VAL A 135 -0.70 1.12 -6.64
N ILE A 136 -0.22 0.22 -7.51
CA ILE A 136 -1.09 -0.61 -8.37
C ILE A 136 -2.06 -1.45 -7.51
N VAL A 137 -1.54 -2.14 -6.49
CA VAL A 137 -2.38 -2.92 -5.57
C VAL A 137 -3.40 -2.01 -4.85
N GLY A 138 -2.98 -0.81 -4.45
CA GLY A 138 -3.88 0.20 -3.88
C GLY A 138 -5.03 0.60 -4.82
N ALA A 139 -4.77 0.74 -6.11
CA ALA A 139 -5.78 1.07 -7.12
C ALA A 139 -6.85 -0.03 -7.22
N PHE A 140 -6.42 -1.30 -7.29
CA PHE A 140 -7.34 -2.45 -7.33
C PHE A 140 -8.17 -2.58 -6.05
N ARG A 141 -7.58 -2.33 -4.89
CA ARG A 141 -8.32 -2.29 -3.63
C ARG A 141 -9.41 -1.21 -3.63
N GLY A 142 -9.10 -0.03 -4.15
CA GLY A 142 -10.09 1.04 -4.35
C GLY A 142 -11.23 0.60 -5.29
N ALA A 143 -10.90 -0.07 -6.39
CA ALA A 143 -11.91 -0.61 -7.31
C ALA A 143 -12.81 -1.66 -6.63
N PHE A 144 -12.23 -2.63 -5.90
CA PHE A 144 -12.99 -3.65 -5.16
C PHE A 144 -13.88 -3.05 -4.07
N GLN A 145 -13.41 -1.98 -3.42
CA GLN A 145 -14.20 -1.23 -2.46
C GLN A 145 -15.41 -0.56 -3.11
N GLY A 146 -15.25 0.00 -4.31
CA GLY A 146 -16.33 0.64 -5.06
C GLY A 146 -17.44 -0.32 -5.49
N VAL A 147 -17.09 -1.56 -5.87
CA VAL A 147 -18.08 -2.60 -6.23
C VAL A 147 -18.60 -3.41 -5.02
N TYR A 148 -18.33 -2.96 -3.79
CA TYR A 148 -18.70 -3.64 -2.53
C TYR A 148 -18.17 -5.08 -2.39
N LYS A 149 -17.09 -5.43 -3.11
CA LYS A 149 -16.45 -6.75 -3.07
C LYS A 149 -15.32 -6.79 -2.03
N MET A 150 -15.71 -6.53 -0.77
CA MET A 150 -14.76 -6.37 0.35
C MET A 150 -13.97 -7.64 0.68
N GLU A 151 -14.51 -8.82 0.37
CA GLU A 151 -13.86 -10.13 0.58
C GLU A 151 -12.51 -10.21 -0.16
N TYR A 152 -12.44 -9.68 -1.38
CA TYR A 152 -11.21 -9.68 -2.18
C TYR A 152 -10.13 -8.79 -1.55
N ILE A 153 -10.50 -7.68 -0.91
CA ILE A 153 -9.54 -6.81 -0.20
C ILE A 153 -8.88 -7.57 0.95
N VAL A 154 -9.68 -8.36 1.69
CA VAL A 154 -9.18 -9.20 2.78
C VAL A 154 -8.29 -10.30 2.24
N TYR A 155 -8.66 -10.97 1.14
CA TYR A 155 -7.80 -11.98 0.52
C TYR A 155 -6.47 -11.42 0.04
N THR A 156 -6.46 -10.27 -0.64
CA THR A 156 -5.21 -9.64 -1.09
C THR A 156 -4.30 -9.31 0.10
N ARG A 157 -4.87 -8.78 1.20
CA ARG A 157 -4.08 -8.51 2.40
C ARG A 157 -3.60 -9.77 3.11
N ALA A 158 -4.39 -10.85 3.11
CA ALA A 158 -4.00 -12.12 3.69
C ALA A 158 -2.82 -12.74 2.93
N VAL A 159 -2.86 -12.72 1.59
CA VAL A 159 -1.76 -13.19 0.74
C VAL A 159 -0.50 -12.38 0.97
N GLU A 160 -0.59 -11.04 1.04
CA GLU A 160 0.56 -10.20 1.38
C GLU A 160 1.12 -10.52 2.76
N GLN A 161 0.25 -10.67 3.76
CA GLN A 161 0.67 -10.96 5.14
C GLN A 161 1.37 -12.31 5.24
N LEU A 162 0.87 -13.32 4.54
CA LEU A 162 1.49 -14.65 4.48
C LEU A 162 2.82 -14.63 3.72
N GLY A 163 2.95 -13.80 2.68
CA GLY A 163 4.21 -13.64 1.95
C GLY A 163 5.30 -12.88 2.72
N MET A 164 4.93 -12.16 3.78
CA MET A 164 5.88 -11.44 4.64
C MET A 164 6.42 -12.28 5.80
N ILE A 165 5.68 -13.31 6.24
CA ILE A 165 6.04 -14.19 7.37
C ILE A 165 6.94 -15.32 6.85
#